data_AF-V7BX63-F1
#
_entry.id   AF-V7BX63-F1
#
_cell.length_a   1.000
_cell.length_b   1.000
_cell.length_c   1.000
_cell.angle_alpha   90.00
_cell.angle_beta   90.00
_cell.angle_gamma   90.00
#
_symmetry.space_group_name_H-M   'P 1'
#
loop_
_entity.id
_entity.type
_entity.pdbx_description
1 polymer ?
#
loop_
_entity_poly.entity_id
_entity_poly.type
_entity_poly.pdbx_seq_one_letter_code
_entity_poly.pdbx_strand_id
1 'polypeptide(L)'
;MASSSSSSSTTSSSAAASSSSSAAASSSSSSAFSLNNEFTCIHCKSKSTTFLTGWPLGDGTVAQLCHRCGSLYEKGSFCETFHKNTEGWLECAICKKRLHCGCLVSRAEVHFTFFGKLCCKDCAKKMIRG
;
A
#
# COMPACT_ATOMS: atom_id res chain seq x y z
N MET A 1 14.20 -55.81 -3.66
CA MET A 1 14.84 -56.55 -2.55
C MET A 1 14.36 -55.96 -1.23
N ALA A 2 14.40 -56.79 -0.19
CA ALA A 2 13.53 -56.78 0.97
C ALA A 2 13.60 -55.58 1.94
N SER A 3 12.46 -55.42 2.62
CA SER A 3 12.19 -55.04 4.02
C SER A 3 13.36 -54.91 5.00
N SER A 4 13.23 -53.98 5.97
CA SER A 4 13.29 -54.19 7.45
C SER A 4 13.64 -52.85 8.15
N SER A 5 12.75 -52.24 8.95
CA SER A 5 12.47 -52.47 10.38
C SER A 5 13.38 -51.68 11.35
N SER A 6 12.74 -50.77 12.10
CA SER A 6 12.82 -50.60 13.58
C SER A 6 14.16 -50.15 14.22
N SER A 7 14.27 -49.55 15.41
CA SER A 7 13.43 -48.76 16.32
C SER A 7 14.39 -48.36 17.47
N SER A 8 14.33 -47.10 17.89
CA SER A 8 14.41 -46.60 19.28
C SER A 8 15.64 -46.82 20.20
N SER A 9 16.04 -45.68 20.80
CA SER A 9 16.38 -45.43 22.23
C SER A 9 17.69 -46.02 22.80
N THR A 10 18.42 -45.47 23.77
CA THR A 10 18.46 -44.27 24.65
C THR A 10 19.67 -44.51 25.57
N THR A 11 20.40 -43.49 26.03
CA THR A 11 21.02 -43.43 27.38
C THR A 11 21.36 -41.96 27.71
N SER A 12 20.70 -41.37 28.72
CA SER A 12 21.20 -41.15 30.11
C SER A 12 22.14 -39.93 30.18
N SER A 13 21.92 -38.91 31.02
CA SER A 13 21.79 -39.01 32.48
C SER A 13 21.17 -37.76 33.10
N SER A 14 20.57 -37.97 34.26
CA SER A 14 19.91 -37.04 35.18
C SER A 14 20.89 -36.19 36.01
N ALA A 15 20.45 -34.99 36.39
CA ALA A 15 20.87 -34.32 37.62
C ALA A 15 19.71 -33.46 38.14
N ALA A 16 19.45 -33.60 39.44
CA ALA A 16 18.34 -33.01 40.15
C ALA A 16 18.73 -31.70 40.85
N ALA A 17 17.69 -30.97 41.22
CA ALA A 17 17.50 -30.22 42.47
C ALA A 17 17.65 -28.68 42.45
N SER A 18 16.50 -28.09 42.82
CA SER A 18 16.34 -27.03 43.84
C SER A 18 16.09 -25.60 43.35
N SER A 19 14.85 -25.21 43.65
CA SER A 19 14.18 -23.93 43.50
C SER A 19 14.86 -22.79 44.27
N SER A 20 14.82 -21.59 43.71
CA SER A 20 14.88 -20.34 44.46
C SER A 20 13.98 -19.32 43.78
N SER A 21 12.97 -18.89 44.51
CA SER A 21 11.90 -18.00 44.11
C SER A 21 12.41 -16.60 43.82
N SER A 22 12.00 -15.99 42.71
CA SER A 22 12.12 -14.55 42.49
C SER A 22 10.86 -14.08 41.77
N ALA A 23 10.03 -13.33 42.49
CA ALA A 23 8.83 -12.71 41.97
C ALA A 23 9.21 -11.69 40.89
N ALA A 24 8.97 -12.01 39.63
CA ALA A 24 9.00 -11.03 38.55
C ALA A 24 7.64 -10.36 38.49
N ALA A 25 7.62 -9.12 38.98
CA ALA A 25 6.48 -8.22 38.92
C ALA A 25 5.89 -8.19 37.51
N SER A 26 4.56 -8.18 37.47
CA SER A 26 3.71 -7.91 36.33
C SER A 26 4.16 -6.61 35.67
N SER A 27 5.08 -6.71 34.72
CA SER A 27 5.40 -5.63 33.82
C SER A 27 4.53 -5.89 32.61
N SER A 28 3.32 -5.33 32.65
CA SER A 28 2.50 -5.16 31.47
C SER A 28 3.42 -4.61 30.39
N SER A 29 3.80 -5.48 29.44
CA SER A 29 4.47 -5.08 28.21
C SER A 29 3.47 -4.25 27.45
N SER A 30 3.33 -3.01 27.90
CA SER A 30 2.67 -1.95 27.20
C SER A 30 3.53 -1.82 25.97
N SER A 31 3.10 -2.44 24.89
CA SER A 31 3.61 -2.21 23.55
C SER A 31 3.46 -0.72 23.33
N ALA A 32 4.46 0.05 23.76
CA ALA A 32 4.62 1.42 23.36
C ALA A 32 4.87 1.30 21.86
N PHE A 33 3.78 1.31 21.10
CA PHE A 33 3.81 1.60 19.68
C PHE A 33 4.62 2.87 19.60
N SER A 34 5.88 2.73 19.19
CA SER A 34 6.74 3.86 18.93
C SER A 34 6.11 4.55 17.73
N LEU A 35 5.17 5.45 18.01
CA LEU A 35 4.66 6.43 17.06
C LEU A 35 5.77 7.46 16.86
N ASN A 36 6.93 6.99 16.38
CA ASN A 36 7.76 7.81 15.53
C ASN A 36 6.92 7.99 14.28
N ASN A 37 6.00 8.96 14.33
CA ASN A 37 5.25 9.40 13.17
C ASN A 37 6.23 10.17 12.28
N GLU A 38 7.19 9.43 11.73
CA GLU A 38 8.06 9.89 10.68
C GLU A 38 7.17 10.06 9.46
N PHE A 39 6.59 11.26 9.36
CA PHE A 39 5.67 11.61 8.31
C PHE A 39 6.43 11.54 6.99
N THR A 40 6.19 10.48 6.24
CA THR A 40 6.90 10.16 5.00
C THR A 40 5.91 10.09 3.86
N CYS A 41 6.39 10.43 2.67
CA CYS A 41 5.58 10.32 1.46
C CYS A 41 5.15 8.87 1.26
N ILE A 42 3.84 8.63 1.11
CA ILE A 42 3.32 7.27 0.98
C ILE A 42 3.90 6.55 -0.25
N HIS A 43 4.25 7.30 -1.30
CA HIS A 43 4.83 6.78 -2.54
C HIS A 43 6.34 6.54 -2.44
N CYS A 44 7.14 7.60 -2.25
CA CYS A 44 8.61 7.53 -2.34
C CYS A 44 9.33 7.40 -0.99
N LYS A 45 8.59 7.37 0.12
CA LYS A 45 9.09 7.30 1.50
C LYS A 45 10.03 8.44 1.91
N SER A 46 10.12 9.51 1.12
CA SER A 46 10.91 10.69 1.46
C SER A 46 10.27 11.44 2.62
N LYS A 47 11.11 11.91 3.54
CA LYS A 47 10.72 12.88 4.58
C LYS A 47 10.46 14.24 3.94
N SER A 48 9.48 14.96 4.45
CA SER A 48 9.17 16.33 4.03
C SER A 48 8.66 17.10 5.25
N THR A 49 8.76 18.42 5.22
CA THR A 49 8.13 19.28 6.24
C THR A 49 6.69 19.61 5.90
N THR A 50 6.34 19.58 4.61
CA THR A 50 5.00 19.89 4.08
C THR A 50 4.51 18.78 3.17
N PHE A 51 3.21 18.49 3.22
CA PHE A 51 2.58 17.42 2.46
C PHE A 51 1.32 17.88 1.74
N LEU A 52 1.07 17.24 0.61
CA LEU A 52 -0.11 17.41 -0.22
C LEU A 52 -1.00 16.17 -0.09
N THR A 53 -2.31 16.39 -0.18
CA THR A 53 -3.30 15.31 -0.14
C THR A 53 -3.38 14.56 -1.47
N GLY A 54 -3.31 13.24 -1.39
CA GLY A 54 -3.39 12.31 -2.50
C GLY A 54 -4.75 11.62 -2.63
N TRP A 55 -4.73 10.39 -3.15
CA TRP A 55 -5.91 9.55 -3.31
C TRP A 55 -6.47 9.06 -1.96
N PRO A 56 -7.79 8.77 -1.88
CA PRO A 56 -8.38 8.17 -0.70
C PRO A 56 -7.85 6.75 -0.47
N LEU A 57 -7.65 6.41 0.79
CA LEU A 57 -7.23 5.10 1.28
C LEU A 57 -8.44 4.29 1.77
N GLY A 58 -8.27 2.98 1.94
CA GLY A 58 -9.35 2.07 2.34
C GLY A 58 -9.85 2.28 3.78
N ASP A 59 -9.06 2.95 4.62
CA ASP A 59 -9.39 3.32 6.00
C ASP A 59 -10.15 4.66 6.11
N GLY A 60 -10.48 5.27 4.97
CA GLY A 60 -11.16 6.57 4.91
C GLY A 60 -10.22 7.78 5.05
N THR A 61 -8.91 7.56 5.22
CA THR A 61 -7.92 8.64 5.20
C THR A 61 -7.49 8.99 3.77
N VAL A 62 -6.65 10.01 3.62
CA VAL A 62 -6.06 10.41 2.33
C VAL A 62 -4.56 10.21 2.32
N ALA A 63 -4.04 9.73 1.20
CA ALA A 63 -2.62 9.56 0.97
C ALA A 63 -1.86 10.86 1.22
N GLN A 64 -0.77 10.78 1.98
CA GLN A 64 0.09 11.93 2.23
C GLN A 64 1.29 11.89 1.29
N LEU A 65 1.42 12.91 0.44
CA LEU A 65 2.43 12.97 -0.62
C LEU A 65 3.39 14.13 -0.39
N CYS A 66 4.69 13.92 -0.58
CA CYS A 66 5.63 15.04 -0.65
C CYS A 66 5.27 15.94 -1.85
N HIS A 67 5.80 17.17 -1.87
CA HIS A 67 5.48 18.14 -2.92
C HIS A 67 5.65 17.59 -4.33
N ARG A 68 6.74 16.85 -4.62
CA ARG A 68 6.97 16.26 -5.95
C ARG A 68 5.88 15.28 -6.36
N CYS A 69 5.53 14.35 -5.47
CA CYS A 69 4.52 13.33 -5.76
C CYS A 69 3.11 13.94 -5.82
N GLY A 70 2.80 14.86 -4.91
CA GLY A 70 1.50 15.53 -4.84
C GLY A 70 1.24 16.40 -6.06
N SER A 71 2.22 17.20 -6.51
CA SER A 71 2.05 18.02 -7.72
C SER A 71 1.78 17.20 -8.99
N LEU A 72 2.33 15.99 -9.08
CA LEU A 72 2.04 15.07 -10.20
C LEU A 72 0.66 14.44 -10.07
N TYR A 73 0.22 14.17 -8.84
CA TYR A 73 -1.12 13.68 -8.56
C TYR A 73 -2.19 14.72 -8.91
N GLU A 74 -2.02 15.97 -8.47
CA GLU A 74 -2.97 17.06 -8.76
C GLU A 74 -3.09 17.37 -10.26
N LYS A 75 -1.98 17.28 -11.01
CA LYS A 75 -1.96 17.45 -12.47
C LYS A 75 -2.50 16.25 -13.24
N GLY A 76 -2.73 15.13 -12.57
CA GLY A 76 -3.20 13.91 -13.20
C GLY A 76 -2.16 13.23 -14.10
N SER A 77 -0.88 13.36 -13.76
CA SER A 77 0.25 12.78 -14.48
C SER A 77 1.07 11.81 -13.60
N PHE A 78 0.54 11.46 -12.42
CA PHE A 78 1.21 10.58 -11.47
C PHE A 78 1.46 9.19 -12.07
N CYS A 79 0.42 8.53 -12.58
CA CYS A 79 0.58 7.20 -13.17
C CYS A 79 1.46 7.24 -14.43
N GLU A 80 1.39 8.30 -15.23
CA GLU A 80 2.23 8.43 -16.43
C GLU A 80 3.72 8.54 -16.07
N THR A 81 4.02 9.05 -14.88
CA THR A 81 5.37 9.20 -14.38
C THR A 81 5.87 7.93 -13.68
N PHE A 82 5.06 7.36 -12.79
CA PHE A 82 5.50 6.29 -11.88
C PHE A 82 5.06 4.89 -12.29
N HIS A 83 4.03 4.76 -13.13
CA HIS A 83 3.47 3.48 -13.59
C HIS A 83 3.50 3.33 -15.12
N LYS A 84 4.34 4.08 -15.83
CA LYS A 84 4.41 4.09 -17.31
C LYS A 84 4.54 2.69 -17.94
N ASN A 85 5.25 1.80 -17.26
CA ASN A 85 5.60 0.46 -17.74
C ASN A 85 4.70 -0.66 -17.19
N THR A 86 3.69 -0.34 -16.38
CA THR A 86 2.74 -1.35 -15.90
C THR A 86 1.67 -1.63 -16.96
N GLU A 87 0.94 -2.73 -16.81
CA GLU A 87 -0.25 -3.01 -17.61
C GLU A 87 -1.45 -2.12 -17.22
N GLY A 88 -2.58 -2.28 -17.92
CA GLY A 88 -3.82 -1.57 -17.61
C GLY A 88 -3.91 -0.16 -18.20
N TRP A 89 -3.10 0.19 -19.20
CA TRP A 89 -3.24 1.47 -19.89
C TRP A 89 -4.25 1.41 -21.02
N LEU A 90 -5.16 2.36 -21.01
CA LEU A 90 -6.16 2.57 -22.05
C LEU A 90 -6.09 4.04 -22.51
N GLU A 91 -6.80 4.38 -23.58
CA GLU A 91 -6.86 5.75 -24.08
C GLU A 91 -8.25 6.35 -23.87
N CYS A 92 -8.29 7.65 -23.55
CA CYS A 92 -9.53 8.40 -23.60
C CYS A 92 -10.09 8.39 -25.02
N ALA A 93 -11.37 8.05 -25.16
CA ALA A 93 -12.04 7.99 -26.46
C ALA A 93 -12.11 9.35 -27.20
N ILE A 94 -11.96 10.46 -26.48
CA ILE A 94 -12.11 11.83 -27.02
C ILE A 94 -10.75 12.48 -27.25
N CYS A 95 -9.95 12.66 -26.20
CA CYS A 95 -8.67 13.38 -26.28
C CYS A 95 -7.43 12.49 -26.41
N LYS A 96 -7.60 11.16 -26.44
CA LYS A 96 -6.50 10.18 -26.54
C LYS A 96 -5.48 10.22 -25.39
N LYS A 97 -5.73 10.97 -24.30
CA LYS A 97 -4.91 10.90 -23.08
C LYS A 97 -4.84 9.45 -22.58
N ARG A 98 -3.65 9.01 -22.15
CA ARG A 98 -3.46 7.70 -21.54
C ARG A 98 -4.07 7.67 -20.13
N LEU A 99 -4.86 6.63 -19.86
CA LEU A 99 -5.59 6.42 -18.62
C LEU A 99 -5.17 5.07 -18.03
N HIS A 100 -4.63 5.10 -16.82
CA HIS A 100 -4.25 3.87 -16.12
C HIS A 100 -5.46 3.31 -15.39
N CYS A 101 -6.06 2.23 -15.90
CA CYS A 101 -7.16 1.53 -15.26
C CYS A 101 -6.64 0.51 -14.22
N GLY A 102 -7.46 0.20 -13.22
CA GLY A 102 -7.10 -0.75 -12.16
C GLY A 102 -6.10 -0.21 -11.11
N CYS A 103 -5.66 1.04 -11.22
CA CYS A 103 -4.79 1.66 -10.22
C CYS A 103 -5.59 2.51 -9.24
N LEU A 104 -5.36 2.32 -7.94
CA LEU A 104 -6.03 3.09 -6.88
C LEU A 104 -5.76 4.60 -7.02
N VAL A 105 -4.58 4.97 -7.50
CA VAL A 105 -4.15 6.36 -7.65
C VAL A 105 -4.99 7.10 -8.71
N SER A 106 -5.14 6.52 -9.90
CA SER A 106 -5.88 7.12 -11.02
C SER A 106 -7.39 6.90 -10.97
N ARG A 107 -7.90 6.23 -9.92
CA ARG A 107 -9.34 5.92 -9.78
C ARG A 107 -10.24 7.15 -9.84
N ALA A 108 -9.74 8.31 -9.38
CA ALA A 108 -10.47 9.58 -9.41
C ALA A 108 -10.41 10.31 -10.77
N GLU A 109 -9.57 9.86 -11.70
CA GLU A 109 -9.31 10.52 -13.00
C GLU A 109 -10.01 9.84 -14.18
N VAL A 110 -10.47 8.61 -13.99
CA VAL A 110 -11.09 7.77 -15.03
C VAL A 110 -12.61 7.75 -14.83
N HIS A 111 -13.37 8.08 -15.87
CA HIS A 111 -14.84 8.01 -15.87
C HIS A 111 -15.31 7.07 -16.99
N PHE A 112 -15.99 5.99 -16.61
CA PHE A 112 -16.63 5.05 -17.54
C PHE A 112 -17.99 5.61 -17.95
N THR A 113 -18.00 6.62 -18.81
CA THR A 113 -19.26 7.24 -19.24
C THR A 113 -19.34 7.30 -20.75
N PHE A 114 -20.34 6.56 -21.22
CA PHE A 114 -21.00 6.58 -22.53
C PHE A 114 -20.55 5.53 -23.56
N PHE A 115 -21.52 4.69 -23.94
CA PHE A 115 -21.41 3.58 -24.91
C PHE A 115 -20.25 2.58 -24.68
N GLY A 116 -19.90 2.33 -23.41
CA GLY A 116 -18.83 1.38 -23.07
C GLY A 116 -17.41 1.89 -23.36
N LYS A 117 -17.25 3.19 -23.63
CA LYS A 117 -15.93 3.78 -23.89
C LYS A 117 -15.35 4.46 -22.66
N LEU A 118 -14.02 4.42 -22.55
CA LEU A 118 -13.29 5.06 -21.46
C LEU A 118 -13.08 6.54 -21.74
N CYS A 119 -13.48 7.41 -20.80
CA CYS A 119 -13.31 8.86 -20.91
C CYS A 119 -12.51 9.40 -19.71
N CYS A 120 -11.66 10.40 -19.96
CA CYS A 120 -11.01 11.12 -18.86
C CYS A 120 -12.02 12.05 -18.17
N LYS A 121 -11.75 12.39 -16.91
CA LYS A 121 -12.59 13.27 -16.09
C LYS A 121 -12.94 14.59 -16.77
N ASP A 122 -12.01 15.23 -17.47
CA ASP A 122 -12.24 16.53 -18.10
C ASP A 122 -13.15 16.44 -19.33
N CYS A 123 -12.96 15.42 -20.17
CA CYS A 123 -13.87 15.16 -21.28
C CYS A 123 -15.27 14.77 -20.78
N ALA A 124 -15.36 13.93 -19.73
CA ALA A 124 -16.64 13.56 -19.12
C ALA A 124 -17.41 14.79 -18.59
N LYS A 125 -16.73 15.70 -17.87
CA LYS A 125 -17.33 16.94 -17.37
C LYS A 125 -17.88 17.83 -18.49
N LYS A 126 -17.17 17.93 -19.62
CA LYS A 126 -17.62 18.71 -20.78
C LYS A 126 -18.91 18.16 -21.39
N MET A 127 -19.10 16.83 -21.35
CA MET A 127 -20.31 16.18 -21.88
C MET A 127 -21.53 16.29 -20.95
N ILE A 128 -21.33 16.42 -19.63
CA ILE A 128 -22.44 16.55 -18.65
C ILE A 128 -23.03 17.97 -18.62
N ARG A 129 -22.25 18.98 -19.02
CA ARG A 129 -22.67 20.40 -19.04
C ARG A 129 -23.24 20.84 -20.40
N GLY A 130 -23.46 19.89 -21.31
CA GLY A 130 -24.04 20.11 -22.64
C GLY A 130 -25.55 20.08 -22.63
#